data_AF-A0AAD1GJA2-F1
#
_entry.id   AF-A0AAD1GJA2-F1
#
_cell.length_a   1.000
_cell.length_b   1.000
_cell.length_c   1.000
_cell.angle_alpha   90.00
_cell.angle_beta   90.00
_cell.angle_gamma   90.00
#
_symmetry.space_group_name_H-M   'P 1'
#
loop_
_entity.id
_entity.type
_entity.pdbx_description
1 polymer ?
#
loop_
_entity_poly.entity_id
_entity_poly.type
_entity_poly.pdbx_seq_one_letter_code
_entity_poly.pdbx_strand_id
1 'polypeptide(L)'
;MVTLGWGESYKEQEIQLNSKSFQEDEIKDDVEFSLEPTQHWSARGIFDKNKALWGTLIIKTKIGDICFIGDAGYNDTLFKEIGKKHNILISLIPIEAYEPRWFMKPVHMHPEEAIFTHLDLCAKYFL
;
A
#
# COMPACT_ATOMS: atom_id res chain seq x y z
N MET A 1 1.65 -13.35 1.28
CA MET A 1 0.77 -12.33 1.88
C MET A 1 -0.19 -11.71 0.88
N VAL A 2 -1.46 -11.58 1.25
CA VAL A 2 -2.43 -10.65 0.64
C VAL A 2 -3.16 -9.91 1.77
N THR A 3 -3.77 -8.76 1.49
CA THR A 3 -4.60 -8.08 2.48
C THR A 3 -5.85 -8.91 2.83
N LEU A 4 -6.51 -8.61 3.95
CA LEU A 4 -7.67 -9.38 4.41
C LEU A 4 -8.84 -9.31 3.41
N GLY A 5 -9.58 -10.40 3.25
CA GLY A 5 -10.84 -10.42 2.47
C GLY A 5 -10.72 -10.89 1.02
N TRP A 6 -9.52 -11.25 0.54
CA TRP A 6 -9.33 -11.77 -0.81
C TRP A 6 -9.60 -13.27 -0.99
N GLY A 7 -9.82 -14.03 0.09
CA GLY A 7 -9.93 -15.50 0.05
C GLY A 7 -10.88 -16.07 -1.00
N GLU A 8 -12.11 -15.53 -1.10
CA GLU A 8 -13.11 -15.96 -2.10
C GLU A 8 -12.66 -15.73 -3.55
N SER A 9 -11.90 -14.66 -3.79
CA SER A 9 -11.50 -14.24 -5.15
C SER A 9 -10.50 -15.19 -5.81
N TYR A 10 -9.87 -16.06 -5.02
CA TYR A 10 -8.81 -16.97 -5.48
C TYR A 10 -9.15 -18.44 -5.22
N LYS A 11 -10.37 -18.77 -4.81
CA LYS A 11 -10.76 -20.15 -4.47
C LYS A 11 -10.58 -21.17 -5.59
N GLU A 12 -10.74 -20.74 -6.84
CA GLU A 12 -10.59 -21.60 -8.02
C GLU A 12 -9.12 -21.79 -8.45
N GLN A 13 -8.22 -21.03 -7.84
CA GLN A 13 -6.79 -21.10 -8.09
C GLN A 13 -6.22 -21.92 -6.93
N GLU A 14 -5.46 -22.98 -7.19
CA GLU A 14 -4.83 -23.84 -6.17
C GLU A 14 -3.67 -23.10 -5.46
N ILE A 15 -3.92 -21.88 -4.99
CA ILE A 15 -2.98 -20.97 -4.37
C ILE A 15 -3.27 -20.95 -2.87
N GLN A 16 -2.25 -21.28 -2.07
CA GLN A 16 -2.33 -21.09 -0.63
C GLN A 16 -2.22 -19.60 -0.29
N LEU A 17 -3.34 -19.00 0.12
CA LEU A 17 -3.40 -17.59 0.51
C LEU A 17 -3.12 -17.40 2.00
N ASN A 18 -2.20 -16.48 2.30
CA ASN A 18 -2.01 -15.93 3.65
C ASN A 18 -2.61 -14.51 3.68
N SER A 19 -3.87 -14.40 4.12
CA SER A 19 -4.61 -13.13 4.22
C SER A 19 -4.33 -12.45 5.54
N LYS A 20 -3.98 -11.16 5.52
CA LYS A 20 -3.56 -10.43 6.72
C LYS A 20 -4.20 -9.06 6.86
N SER A 21 -4.51 -8.68 8.09
CA SER A 21 -4.90 -7.31 8.44
C SER A 21 -3.66 -6.41 8.60
N PHE A 22 -3.88 -5.10 8.77
CA PHE A 22 -2.81 -4.20 9.19
C PHE A 22 -2.27 -4.64 10.56
N GLN A 23 -0.97 -4.42 10.80
CA GLN A 23 -0.25 -4.83 12.02
C GLN A 23 -0.03 -6.34 12.20
N GLU A 24 -0.38 -7.15 11.21
CA GLU A 24 -0.06 -8.58 11.19
C GLU A 24 1.18 -8.83 10.34
N ASP A 25 2.36 -8.69 10.95
CA ASP A 25 3.62 -8.91 10.23
C ASP A 25 3.78 -10.39 9.79
N GLU A 26 4.44 -10.62 8.66
CA GLU A 26 4.77 -11.96 8.13
C GLU A 26 6.27 -12.07 7.95
N ILE A 27 6.87 -13.16 8.45
CA ILE A 27 8.27 -13.50 8.15
C ILE A 27 8.26 -14.71 7.22
N LYS A 28 8.93 -14.57 6.07
CA LYS A 28 9.12 -15.65 5.11
C LYS A 28 10.52 -15.57 4.54
N ASP A 29 11.25 -16.70 4.60
CA ASP A 29 12.61 -16.82 4.06
C ASP A 29 13.55 -15.69 4.55
N ASP A 30 13.51 -15.39 5.86
CA ASP A 30 14.25 -14.32 6.54
C ASP A 30 13.92 -12.88 6.07
N VAL A 31 12.83 -12.70 5.32
CA VAL A 31 12.29 -11.38 4.96
C VAL A 31 11.01 -11.14 5.76
N GLU A 32 10.95 -9.98 6.43
CA GLU A 32 9.77 -9.54 7.16
C GLU A 32 8.95 -8.58 6.30
N PHE A 33 7.64 -8.76 6.33
CA PHE A 33 6.66 -7.97 5.61
C PHE A 33 5.67 -7.37 6.60
N SER A 34 5.36 -6.09 6.44
CA SER A 34 4.30 -5.40 7.18
C SER A 34 3.26 -4.83 6.22
N LEU A 35 2.02 -4.74 6.69
CA LEU A 35 0.93 -4.06 5.99
C LEU A 35 0.52 -2.81 6.76
N GLU A 36 0.52 -1.68 6.06
CA GLU A 36 0.06 -0.39 6.56
C GLU A 36 -1.19 0.08 5.78
N PRO A 37 -2.04 0.92 6.37
CA PRO A 37 -3.18 1.49 5.65
C PRO A 37 -2.73 2.40 4.49
N THR A 38 -3.60 2.54 3.49
CA THR A 38 -3.46 3.51 2.40
C THR A 38 -4.83 4.08 2.01
N GLN A 39 -4.88 5.27 1.40
CA GLN A 39 -6.13 5.92 1.03
C GLN A 39 -6.62 5.42 -0.34
N HIS A 40 -7.42 4.35 -0.33
CA HIS A 40 -8.00 3.76 -1.55
C HIS A 40 -9.31 3.01 -1.24
N TRP A 41 -9.73 2.11 -2.12
CA TRP A 41 -10.90 1.25 -1.99
C TRP A 41 -10.70 -0.07 -2.78
N SER A 42 -11.62 -1.03 -2.68
CA SER A 42 -11.58 -2.28 -3.45
C SER A 42 -12.95 -2.65 -4.01
N ALA A 43 -12.99 -3.33 -5.15
CA ALA A 43 -14.16 -4.05 -5.66
C ALA A 43 -13.73 -4.98 -6.81
N ARG A 44 -14.45 -6.09 -7.01
CA ARG A 44 -14.36 -6.94 -8.22
C ARG A 44 -15.71 -7.13 -8.91
N GLY A 45 -16.82 -6.85 -8.22
CA GLY A 45 -18.19 -6.99 -8.71
C GLY A 45 -19.06 -5.81 -8.29
N ILE A 46 -20.36 -5.93 -8.56
CA ILE A 46 -21.31 -4.83 -8.31
C ILE A 46 -21.73 -4.70 -6.83
N PHE A 47 -21.52 -5.73 -6.01
CA PHE A 47 -21.96 -5.78 -4.60
C PHE A 47 -20.83 -6.13 -3.62
N ASP A 48 -19.58 -5.91 -3.98
CA ASP A 48 -18.41 -6.28 -3.16
C ASP A 48 -17.47 -5.12 -2.85
N LYS A 49 -17.94 -3.88 -3.08
CA LYS A 49 -17.17 -2.68 -2.73
C LYS A 49 -16.73 -2.75 -1.27
N ASN A 50 -15.43 -2.58 -1.04
CA ASN A 50 -14.73 -2.59 0.24
C ASN A 50 -14.83 -3.89 1.05
N LYS A 51 -15.17 -5.03 0.41
CA LYS A 51 -15.17 -6.33 1.10
C LYS A 51 -13.77 -6.92 1.31
N ALA A 52 -12.78 -6.45 0.57
CA ALA A 52 -11.37 -6.78 0.76
C ALA A 52 -10.57 -5.54 1.13
N LEU A 53 -9.60 -5.67 2.04
CA LEU A 53 -8.68 -4.59 2.39
C LEU A 53 -7.73 -4.27 1.23
N TRP A 54 -7.19 -3.07 1.26
CA TRP A 54 -6.10 -2.55 0.43
C TRP A 54 -5.06 -1.93 1.37
N GLY A 55 -3.82 -1.73 0.93
CA GLY A 55 -2.79 -1.25 1.84
C GLY A 55 -1.45 -0.98 1.18
N THR A 56 -0.59 -0.36 1.96
CA THR A 56 0.84 -0.20 1.71
C THR A 56 1.57 -1.44 2.19
N LEU A 57 2.43 -2.00 1.35
CA LEU A 57 3.33 -3.10 1.68
C LEU A 57 4.69 -2.54 2.10
N ILE A 58 5.16 -2.93 3.28
CA ILE A 58 6.52 -2.69 3.74
C ILE A 58 7.30 -4.00 3.65
N ILE A 59 8.44 -3.99 2.98
CA ILE A 59 9.38 -5.10 2.92
C ILE A 59 10.60 -4.69 3.72
N LYS A 60 10.84 -5.34 4.85
CA LYS A 60 11.96 -5.01 5.72
C LYS A 60 13.24 -5.63 5.21
N THR A 61 14.31 -4.85 5.21
CA THR A 61 15.64 -5.32 4.82
C THR A 61 16.68 -4.87 5.84
N LYS A 62 17.88 -5.46 5.79
CA LYS A 62 18.97 -5.14 6.73
C LYS A 62 19.47 -3.68 6.63
N ILE A 63 19.20 -2.99 5.53
CA ILE A 63 19.72 -1.64 5.24
C ILE A 63 18.64 -0.55 5.19
N GLY A 64 17.38 -0.92 5.42
CA GLY A 64 16.21 -0.04 5.36
C GLY A 64 15.08 -0.64 4.53
N ASP A 65 13.89 -0.10 4.69
CA ASP A 65 12.66 -0.73 4.24
C ASP A 65 12.27 -0.29 2.83
N ILE A 66 11.66 -1.19 2.07
CA ILE A 66 11.04 -0.87 0.78
C ILE A 66 9.54 -0.65 1.05
N CYS A 67 9.05 0.54 0.72
CA CYS A 67 7.66 0.94 0.87
C CYS A 67 6.97 0.96 -0.49
N PHE A 68 6.01 0.06 -0.71
CA PHE A 68 5.15 0.04 -1.88
C PHE A 68 3.73 0.44 -1.47
N ILE A 69 3.29 1.64 -1.84
CA ILE A 69 2.03 2.20 -1.30
C ILE A 69 0.76 1.70 -1.99
N GLY A 70 0.91 0.97 -3.10
CA GLY A 70 -0.21 0.60 -3.98
C GLY A 70 -0.90 1.81 -4.60
N ASP A 71 -2.11 1.61 -5.14
CA ASP A 71 -2.94 2.74 -5.56
C ASP A 71 -3.39 3.54 -4.32
N ALA A 72 -3.15 4.84 -4.34
CA ALA A 72 -3.36 5.69 -3.17
C ALA A 72 -3.67 7.13 -3.55
N GLY A 73 -4.59 7.75 -2.81
CA GLY A 73 -4.75 9.19 -2.76
C GLY A 73 -3.82 9.82 -1.72
N TYR A 74 -3.54 11.11 -1.86
CA TYR A 74 -2.69 11.82 -0.91
C TYR A 74 -3.35 11.95 0.47
N ASN A 75 -2.59 11.61 1.52
CA ASN A 75 -2.98 11.75 2.92
C ASN A 75 -1.74 12.04 3.76
N ASP A 76 -1.53 13.33 4.07
CA ASP A 76 -0.30 13.80 4.71
C ASP A 76 -0.07 13.18 6.10
N THR A 77 -1.14 13.03 6.88
CA THR A 77 -1.06 12.49 8.23
C THR A 77 -0.67 11.02 8.20
N LEU A 78 -1.29 10.24 7.31
CA LEU A 78 -1.01 8.81 7.15
C LEU A 78 0.45 8.55 6.78
N PHE A 79 0.96 9.20 5.73
CA PHE A 79 2.30 8.91 5.22
C PHE A 79 3.40 9.40 6.18
N LYS A 80 3.17 10.49 6.92
CA LYS A 80 4.06 10.92 8.02
C LYS A 80 4.11 9.90 9.15
N GLU A 81 2.98 9.30 9.53
CA GLU A 81 2.98 8.26 10.57
C GLU A 81 3.69 6.98 10.10
N ILE A 82 3.53 6.58 8.83
CA ILE A 82 4.29 5.47 8.24
C ILE A 82 5.80 5.78 8.25
N GLY A 83 6.20 6.97 7.82
CA GLY A 83 7.61 7.41 7.81
C GLY A 83 8.24 7.52 9.20
N LYS A 84 7.45 7.73 10.26
CA LYS A 84 7.92 7.67 11.66
C LYS A 84 8.10 6.24 12.16
N LYS A 85 7.27 5.31 11.70
CA LYS A 85 7.25 3.91 12.15
C LYS A 85 8.35 3.07 11.50
N HIS A 86 8.71 3.38 10.25
CA HIS A 86 9.60 2.56 9.43
C HIS A 86 10.79 3.36 8.91
N ASN A 87 11.93 2.71 8.72
CA ASN A 87 13.14 3.36 8.19
C ASN A 87 13.17 3.18 6.67
N ILE A 88 12.37 3.96 5.95
CA ILE A 88 12.15 3.77 4.51
C ILE A 88 13.40 4.13 3.70
N LEU A 89 13.96 3.15 3.02
CA LEU A 89 15.06 3.35 2.06
C LEU A 89 14.52 3.71 0.68
N ILE A 90 13.49 3.01 0.21
CA ILE A 90 12.92 3.19 -1.13
C ILE A 90 11.41 3.34 -0.99
N SER A 91 10.85 4.39 -1.59
CA SER A 91 9.40 4.53 -1.78
C SER A 91 9.04 4.30 -3.23
N LEU A 92 8.10 3.39 -3.48
CA LEU A 92 7.49 3.10 -4.79
C LEU A 92 6.09 3.72 -4.79
N ILE A 93 5.91 4.81 -5.54
CA ILE A 93 4.67 5.61 -5.53
C ILE A 93 4.13 5.76 -6.95
N PRO A 94 2.91 5.29 -7.25
CA PRO A 94 2.33 5.43 -8.58
C PRO A 94 2.01 6.90 -8.89
N ILE A 95 2.26 7.29 -10.14
CA ILE A 95 2.03 8.65 -10.67
C ILE A 95 1.08 8.64 -11.88
N GLU A 96 0.24 7.62 -12.00
CA GLU A 96 -0.65 7.41 -13.14
C GLU A 96 -2.13 7.46 -12.75
N ALA A 97 -3.01 7.40 -13.77
CA ALA A 97 -4.47 7.34 -13.62
C ALA A 97 -5.06 8.42 -12.69
N TYR A 98 -4.48 9.61 -12.65
CA TYR A 98 -4.86 10.66 -11.71
C TYR A 98 -5.91 11.63 -12.25
N GLU A 99 -6.36 11.49 -13.50
CA GLU A 99 -7.35 12.36 -14.15
C GLU A 99 -8.71 11.66 -14.40
N PRO A 100 -9.84 12.40 -14.40
CA PRO A 100 -9.95 13.82 -14.06
C PRO A 100 -9.89 14.06 -12.53
N ARG A 101 -9.27 15.17 -12.10
CA ARG A 101 -8.95 15.41 -10.67
C ARG A 101 -10.17 15.42 -9.75
N TRP A 102 -11.33 15.89 -10.22
CA TRP A 102 -12.54 15.91 -9.39
C TRP A 102 -13.00 14.50 -8.97
N PHE A 103 -12.65 13.48 -9.76
CA PHE A 103 -13.02 12.08 -9.52
C PHE A 103 -11.87 11.29 -8.91
N MET A 104 -10.65 11.42 -9.46
CA MET A 104 -9.53 10.55 -9.09
C MET A 104 -8.74 11.05 -7.87
N LYS A 105 -8.79 12.34 -7.51
CA LYS A 105 -7.98 12.91 -6.42
C LYS A 105 -8.08 12.16 -5.07
N PRO A 106 -9.25 11.66 -4.62
CA PRO A 106 -9.32 10.95 -3.35
C PRO A 106 -8.59 9.61 -3.35
N VAL A 107 -8.31 9.03 -4.53
CA VAL A 107 -7.88 7.64 -4.66
C VAL A 107 -6.59 7.45 -5.43
N HIS A 108 -6.17 8.39 -6.31
CA HIS A 108 -4.91 8.37 -7.06
C HIS A 108 -4.17 9.72 -6.98
N MET A 109 -2.88 9.64 -6.66
CA MET A 109 -1.98 10.78 -6.57
C MET A 109 -1.64 11.38 -7.93
N HIS A 110 -1.62 12.70 -7.99
CA HIS A 110 -0.93 13.44 -9.05
C HIS A 110 0.60 13.40 -8.79
N PRO A 111 1.46 13.53 -9.83
CA PRO A 111 2.91 13.58 -9.65
C PRO A 111 3.45 14.45 -8.51
N GLU A 112 2.94 15.67 -8.26
CA GLU A 112 3.42 16.46 -7.11
C GLU A 112 2.97 15.89 -5.76
N GLU A 113 1.79 15.28 -5.68
CA GLU A 113 1.33 14.58 -4.48
C GLU A 113 2.21 13.36 -4.18
N ALA A 114 2.71 12.66 -5.21
CA ALA A 114 3.67 11.58 -5.04
C ALA A 114 5.01 12.07 -4.47
N ILE A 115 5.48 13.25 -4.89
CA ILE A 115 6.68 13.89 -4.30
C ILE A 115 6.43 14.23 -2.83
N PHE A 116 5.26 14.77 -2.48
CA PHE A 116 4.93 15.04 -1.07
C PHE A 116 4.88 13.76 -0.24
N THR A 117 4.25 12.71 -0.75
CA THR A 117 4.24 11.39 -0.09
C THR A 117 5.65 10.84 0.11
N HIS A 118 6.55 10.95 -0.88
CA HIS A 118 7.94 10.53 -0.75
C HIS A 118 8.66 11.25 0.41
N LEU A 119 8.47 12.57 0.50
CA LEU A 119 9.03 13.38 1.57
C LEU A 119 8.41 13.06 2.94
N ASP A 120 7.09 12.89 2.99
CA ASP A 120 6.35 12.54 4.22
C ASP A 120 6.76 11.16 4.76
N LEU A 121 7.11 10.22 3.88
CA LEU A 121 7.67 8.90 4.24
C LEU A 121 9.13 8.96 4.73
N CYS A 122 9.79 10.12 4.65
CA CYS A 122 11.22 10.28 4.92
C CYS A 122 12.10 9.29 4.11
N ALA A 123 11.64 8.89 2.93
CA ALA A 123 12.31 7.87 2.13
C ALA A 123 13.60 8.43 1.50
N LYS A 124 14.64 7.60 1.41
CA LYS A 124 15.92 8.03 0.81
C LYS A 124 15.88 8.11 -0.72
N TYR A 125 15.18 7.17 -1.35
CA TYR A 125 15.07 7.09 -2.81
C TYR A 125 13.61 7.01 -3.23
N PHE A 126 13.27 7.72 -4.30
CA PHE A 126 11.96 7.69 -4.93
C PHE A 126 12.05 6.90 -6.24
N LEU A 127 11.15 5.92 -6.41
CA LEU A 127 11.02 5.12 -7.62
C LEU A 127 9.57 5.13 -8.13
#